data_AF-A0A0C2CCR2-F1
#
_entry.id   AF-A0A0C2CCR2-F1
#
_cell.length_a   1.000
_cell.length_b   1.000
_cell.length_c   1.000
_cell.angle_alpha   90.00
_cell.angle_beta   90.00
_cell.angle_gamma   90.00
#
_symmetry.space_group_name_H-M   'P 1'
#
loop_
_entity.id
_entity.type
_entity.pdbx_description
1 polymer ?
#
loop_
_entity_poly.entity_id
_entity_poly.type
_entity_poly.pdbx_seq_one_letter_code
_entity_poly.pdbx_strand_id
1 'polypeptide(L)'
;IVHLLADAVLPFSLTDETLIKLSVPGVLMLVLQQAHDPSLHTWIMEGAMSSSPNIYEDLVQVIAKGTSESRVAAANLLLHYWPFPNPYIIHRKTIQYKVHAWQRITCQSTTCSEKGPSVKSCYDPVICADVADTSPPVFLCRRCADNVIGERKAPMKNLTQPMQASSATCQNKVR
;
A
#
# COMPACT_ATOMS: atom_id res chain seq x y z
N ILE A 1 11.15 -4.65 7.59
CA ILE A 1 11.10 -3.19 7.83
C ILE A 1 10.11 -2.47 6.91
N VAL A 2 10.06 -2.77 5.60
CA VAL A 2 9.15 -2.09 4.66
C VAL A 2 7.67 -2.24 5.05
N HIS A 3 7.22 -3.43 5.46
CA HIS A 3 5.85 -3.64 5.94
C HIS A 3 5.49 -2.73 7.13
N LEU A 4 6.40 -2.58 8.09
CA LEU A 4 6.20 -1.68 9.23
C LEU A 4 6.07 -0.22 8.78
N LEU A 5 6.90 0.19 7.80
CA LEU A 5 6.80 1.53 7.23
C LEU A 5 5.46 1.75 6.52
N ALA A 6 5.03 0.79 5.70
CA ALA A 6 3.83 0.91 4.89
C ALA A 6 2.54 0.83 5.70
N ASP A 7 2.48 -0.07 6.67
CA ASP A 7 1.21 -0.40 7.34
C ASP A 7 1.04 0.30 8.70
N ALA A 8 2.15 0.69 9.34
CA ALA A 8 2.12 1.38 10.63
C ALA A 8 2.63 2.82 10.51
N VAL A 9 3.91 3.01 10.14
CA VAL A 9 4.56 4.32 10.28
C VAL A 9 3.96 5.38 9.35
N LEU A 10 3.75 5.08 8.07
CA LEU A 10 3.18 6.02 7.11
C LEU A 10 1.74 6.41 7.48
N PRO A 11 0.81 5.47 7.74
CA PRO A 11 -0.54 5.81 8.18
C PRO A 11 -0.58 6.68 9.43
N PHE A 12 0.33 6.47 10.39
CA PHE A 12 0.41 7.34 11.56
C PHE A 12 1.00 8.71 11.20
N SER A 13 2.15 8.74 10.53
CA SER A 13 2.94 9.96 10.29
C SER A 13 2.32 10.92 9.26
N LEU A 14 1.31 10.46 8.52
CA LEU A 14 0.59 11.26 7.51
C LEU A 14 -0.79 11.70 7.98
N THR A 15 -1.19 11.37 9.23
CA THR A 15 -2.39 11.94 9.84
C THR A 15 -2.08 13.29 10.47
N ASP A 16 -2.99 14.25 10.28
CA ASP A 16 -2.87 15.63 10.77
C ASP A 16 -2.76 15.73 12.31
N GLU A 17 -3.11 14.68 13.04
CA GLU A 17 -3.09 14.64 14.50
C GLU A 17 -1.73 14.29 15.10
N THR A 18 -0.74 13.92 14.28
CA THR A 18 0.60 13.54 14.77
C THR A 18 1.61 14.68 14.68
N LEU A 19 2.47 14.78 15.69
CA LEU A 19 3.60 15.74 15.72
C LEU A 19 4.77 15.31 14.81
N ILE A 20 4.71 14.11 14.24
CA ILE A 20 5.77 13.51 13.43
C ILE A 20 5.45 13.74 11.95
N LYS A 21 6.23 14.60 11.29
CA LYS A 21 6.12 14.80 9.84
C LYS A 21 7.24 14.06 9.14
N LEU A 22 6.89 12.96 8.49
CA LEU A 22 7.83 12.16 7.72
C LEU A 22 7.89 12.65 6.26
N SER A 23 9.09 12.75 5.69
CA SER A 23 9.23 13.04 4.26
C SER A 23 8.91 11.79 3.44
N VAL A 24 7.70 11.72 2.90
CA VAL A 24 7.25 10.65 2.00
C VAL A 24 8.24 10.40 0.86
N PRO A 25 8.71 11.40 0.08
CA PRO A 25 9.67 11.15 -1.00
C PRO A 25 11.01 10.64 -0.45
N GLY A 26 11.43 11.08 0.74
CA GLY A 26 12.63 10.56 1.40
C GLY A 26 12.52 9.07 1.76
N VAL A 27 11.37 8.67 2.33
CA VAL A 27 11.09 7.26 2.65
C VAL A 27 11.02 6.41 1.39
N LEU A 28 10.29 6.87 0.38
CA LEU A 28 10.19 6.19 -0.90
C LEU A 28 11.57 6.01 -1.52
N MET A 29 12.39 7.06 -1.59
CA MET A 29 13.75 6.98 -2.11
C MET A 29 14.59 5.91 -1.40
N LEU A 30 14.55 5.86 -0.06
CA LEU A 30 15.28 4.86 0.72
C LEU A 30 14.78 3.43 0.44
N VAL A 31 13.46 3.22 0.46
CA VAL A 31 12.89 1.89 0.21
C VAL A 31 13.19 1.44 -1.23
N LEU A 32 12.98 2.30 -2.22
CA LEU A 32 13.19 1.98 -3.63
C LEU A 32 14.67 1.76 -4.00
N GLN A 33 15.59 2.28 -3.20
CA GLN A 33 17.02 2.04 -3.36
C GLN A 33 17.47 0.73 -2.69
N GLN A 34 16.94 0.43 -1.49
CA GLN A 34 17.46 -0.65 -0.64
C GLN A 34 16.69 -1.97 -0.76
N ALA A 35 15.40 -1.92 -1.12
CA ALA A 35 14.63 -3.13 -1.36
C ALA A 35 14.91 -3.64 -2.78
N HIS A 36 15.39 -4.87 -2.90
CA HIS A 36 15.58 -5.49 -4.21
C HIS A 36 14.33 -6.25 -4.69
N ASP A 37 13.40 -6.55 -3.79
CA ASP A 37 12.14 -7.21 -4.11
C ASP A 37 11.10 -6.17 -4.62
N PRO A 38 10.67 -6.25 -5.89
CA PRO A 38 9.64 -5.36 -6.43
C PRO A 38 8.30 -5.45 -5.69
N SER A 39 8.00 -6.56 -5.00
CA SER A 39 6.76 -6.67 -4.22
C SER A 39 6.74 -5.64 -3.08
N LEU A 40 7.89 -5.37 -2.46
CA LEU A 40 8.03 -4.37 -1.40
C LEU A 40 7.88 -2.95 -1.93
N HIS A 41 8.29 -2.70 -3.18
CA HIS A 41 8.09 -1.41 -3.85
C HIS A 41 6.61 -1.13 -4.09
N THR A 42 5.86 -2.16 -4.51
CA THR A 42 4.41 -2.03 -4.71
C THR A 42 3.68 -1.88 -3.38
N TRP A 43 4.10 -2.60 -2.35
CA TRP A 43 3.52 -2.50 -1.00
C TRP A 43 3.67 -1.09 -0.44
N ILE A 44 4.89 -0.54 -0.38
CA ILE A 44 5.10 0.81 0.16
C ILE A 44 4.33 1.86 -0.64
N MET A 45 4.23 1.68 -1.95
CA MET A 45 3.52 2.60 -2.83
C MET A 45 2.01 2.59 -2.58
N GLU A 46 1.38 1.41 -2.56
CA GLU A 46 -0.06 1.28 -2.31
C GLU A 46 -0.42 1.66 -0.86
N GLY A 47 0.47 1.39 0.10
CA GLY A 47 0.36 1.87 1.47
C GLY A 47 0.37 3.41 1.54
N ALA A 48 1.30 4.05 0.82
CA ALA A 48 1.38 5.50 0.75
C ALA A 48 0.17 6.14 0.03
N MET A 49 -0.33 5.54 -1.06
CA MET A 49 -1.57 5.97 -1.73
C MET A 49 -2.78 6.00 -0.78
N SER A 50 -2.84 5.07 0.18
CA SER A 50 -3.93 5.00 1.15
C SER A 50 -3.90 6.12 2.21
N SER A 51 -2.78 6.84 2.28
CA SER A 51 -2.48 7.82 3.33
C SER A 51 -2.16 9.22 2.79
N SER A 52 -1.81 9.36 1.50
CA SER A 52 -1.51 10.64 0.85
C SER A 52 -2.22 10.76 -0.50
N PRO A 53 -3.04 11.80 -0.71
CA PRO A 53 -3.79 11.99 -1.97
C PRO A 53 -2.88 12.37 -3.16
N ASN A 54 -1.71 12.94 -2.93
CA ASN A 54 -0.83 13.49 -3.97
C ASN A 54 0.51 12.73 -4.09
N ILE A 55 0.51 11.43 -3.79
CA ILE A 55 1.72 10.59 -3.80
C ILE A 55 2.46 10.55 -5.17
N TYR A 56 1.77 10.88 -6.27
CA TYR A 56 2.40 11.00 -7.58
C TYR A 56 3.43 12.15 -7.62
N GLU A 57 3.19 13.25 -6.89
CA GLU A 57 4.14 14.36 -6.77
C GLU A 57 5.39 13.92 -6.01
N ASP A 58 5.21 13.13 -4.95
CA ASP A 58 6.32 12.54 -4.19
C ASP A 58 7.16 11.61 -5.08
N LEU A 59 6.52 10.79 -5.91
CA LEU A 59 7.22 9.97 -6.92
C LEU A 59 8.01 10.83 -7.92
N VAL A 60 7.42 11.92 -8.41
CA VAL A 60 8.11 12.86 -9.32
C VAL A 60 9.33 13.47 -8.63
N GLN A 61 9.25 13.79 -7.33
CA GLN A 61 10.40 14.26 -6.56
C GLN A 61 11.49 13.19 -6.44
N VAL A 62 11.13 11.93 -6.21
CA VAL A 62 12.10 10.81 -6.19
C VAL A 62 12.75 10.64 -7.56
N ILE A 63 12.01 10.77 -8.66
CA ILE A 63 12.57 10.72 -10.02
C ILE A 63 13.55 11.88 -10.24
N ALA A 64 13.22 13.07 -9.76
CA ALA A 64 14.06 14.26 -9.95
C ALA A 64 15.33 14.25 -9.10
N LYS A 65 15.25 13.77 -7.85
CA LYS A 65 16.33 13.93 -6.84
C LYS A 65 16.91 12.62 -6.31
N GLY A 66 16.33 11.47 -6.65
CA GLY A 66 16.74 10.17 -6.14
C GLY A 66 18.06 9.67 -6.70
N THR A 67 18.54 8.56 -6.14
CA THR A 67 19.66 7.76 -6.66
C THR A 67 19.32 7.06 -7.99
N SER A 68 20.32 6.51 -8.67
CA SER A 68 20.10 5.85 -9.97
C SER A 68 19.05 4.74 -9.89
N GLU A 69 19.15 3.92 -8.85
CA GLU A 69 18.29 2.78 -8.56
C GLU A 69 16.86 3.24 -8.22
N SER A 70 16.73 4.18 -7.28
CA SER A 70 15.42 4.67 -6.84
C SER A 70 14.68 5.42 -7.96
N ARG A 71 15.38 6.16 -8.83
CA ARG A 71 14.76 6.83 -9.99
C ARG A 71 14.14 5.84 -10.97
N VAL A 72 14.84 4.75 -11.28
CA VAL A 72 14.32 3.71 -12.19
C VAL A 72 13.09 3.05 -11.59
N ALA A 73 13.13 2.68 -10.31
CA ALA A 73 11.98 2.09 -9.64
C ALA A 73 10.80 3.06 -9.54
N ALA A 74 11.04 4.33 -9.18
CA ALA A 74 10.00 5.35 -9.07
C ALA A 74 9.32 5.64 -10.43
N ALA A 75 10.09 5.75 -11.51
CA ALA A 75 9.54 5.96 -12.85
C ALA A 75 8.66 4.78 -13.29
N ASN A 76 9.10 3.55 -13.00
CA ASN A 76 8.33 2.35 -13.28
C ASN A 76 7.00 2.29 -12.51
N LEU A 77 7.02 2.61 -11.22
CA LEU A 77 5.80 2.69 -10.40
C LEU A 77 4.87 3.80 -10.88
N LEU A 78 5.41 4.99 -11.19
CA LEU A 78 4.62 6.12 -11.69
C LEU A 78 3.87 5.75 -12.97
N LEU A 79 4.57 5.15 -13.95
CA LEU A 79 3.97 4.71 -15.21
C LEU A 79 2.97 3.57 -15.03
N HIS A 80 3.15 2.75 -14.00
CA HIS A 80 2.23 1.67 -13.70
C HIS A 80 0.89 2.17 -13.14
N TYR A 81 0.94 3.05 -12.14
CA TYR A 81 -0.27 3.54 -11.47
C TYR A 81 -0.92 4.75 -12.16
N TRP A 82 -0.13 5.58 -12.86
CA TRP A 82 -0.60 6.70 -13.68
C TRP A 82 -0.13 6.56 -15.13
N PRO A 83 -0.66 5.58 -15.89
CA PRO A 83 -0.28 5.40 -17.28
C PRO A 83 -0.73 6.59 -18.13
N PHE A 84 0.17 7.10 -18.99
CA PHE A 84 -0.20 8.12 -19.95
C PHE A 84 -1.15 7.55 -21.02
N PRO A 85 -2.26 8.21 -21.32
CA PRO A 85 -3.10 7.84 -22.46
C PRO A 85 -2.35 8.20 -23.75
N ASN A 86 -1.55 7.27 -24.29
CA ASN A 86 -0.98 7.43 -25.62
C ASN A 86 -1.97 6.86 -26.67
N PRO A 87 -2.58 7.71 -27.51
CA PRO A 87 -3.51 7.27 -28.55
C PRO A 87 -2.81 6.49 -29.67
N TYR A 88 -1.48 6.62 -29.82
CA TYR A 88 -0.70 5.96 -30.85
C TYR A 88 -0.07 4.67 -30.34
N ILE A 89 -0.68 3.53 -30.69
CA ILE A 89 -0.27 2.17 -30.27
C ILE A 89 1.20 1.87 -30.59
N ILE A 90 1.70 2.35 -31.72
CA ILE A 90 3.07 2.17 -32.22
C ILE A 90 4.17 2.81 -31.35
N HIS A 91 3.83 3.78 -30.51
CA HIS A 91 4.78 4.40 -29.58
C HIS A 91 4.68 3.86 -28.14
N ARG A 92 3.78 2.89 -27.91
CA ARG A 92 3.67 2.23 -26.60
C ARG A 92 4.87 1.31 -26.42
N LYS A 93 5.96 1.84 -25.88
CA LYS A 93 7.02 0.99 -25.32
C LYS A 93 6.39 0.17 -24.20
N THR A 94 6.46 -1.15 -24.32
CA THR A 94 5.98 -2.05 -23.28
C THR A 94 6.71 -1.71 -21.98
N ILE A 95 5.96 -1.31 -20.96
CA ILE A 95 6.50 -1.13 -19.62
C ILE A 95 7.00 -2.51 -19.18
N GLN A 96 8.33 -2.66 -19.09
CA GLN A 96 8.96 -3.94 -18.71
C GLN A 96 8.82 -4.23 -17.21
N TYR A 97 8.41 -3.24 -16.42
CA TYR A 97 8.19 -3.40 -14.99
C TYR A 97 6.94 -4.24 -14.75
N LYS A 98 7.16 -5.52 -14.43
CA LYS A 98 6.12 -6.40 -13.93
C LYS A 98 5.81 -6.00 -12.50
N VAL A 99 4.56 -5.65 -12.25
CA VAL A 99 4.08 -5.44 -10.88
C VAL A 99 3.90 -6.79 -10.21
N HIS A 100 4.51 -6.90 -9.04
CA HIS A 100 4.48 -8.08 -8.20
C HIS A 100 3.53 -7.75 -7.06
N ALA A 101 2.31 -8.25 -7.15
CA ALA A 101 1.33 -8.08 -6.09
C ALA A 101 1.92 -8.62 -4.77
N TRP A 102 1.82 -7.82 -3.72
CA TRP A 102 2.25 -8.23 -2.40
C TRP A 102 1.25 -9.21 -1.76
N GLN A 103 1.74 -9.97 -0.79
CA GLN A 103 0.92 -10.97 -0.10
C GLN A 103 -0.05 -10.30 0.88
N ARG A 104 -1.35 -10.61 0.76
CA ARG A 104 -2.37 -10.12 1.70
C ARG A 104 -2.03 -10.52 3.14
N ILE A 105 -2.14 -9.56 4.05
CA ILE A 105 -2.00 -9.79 5.48
C ILE A 105 -3.11 -10.73 5.94
N THR A 106 -2.78 -11.77 6.70
CA THR A 106 -3.75 -12.71 7.27
C THR A 106 -4.41 -12.13 8.53
N CYS A 107 -5.57 -12.67 8.90
CA CYS A 107 -6.28 -12.22 10.09
C CYS A 107 -5.46 -12.49 11.36
N GLN A 108 -5.25 -11.45 12.16
CA GLN A 108 -4.43 -11.53 13.37
C GLN A 108 -5.24 -11.85 14.64
N SER A 109 -6.57 -11.80 14.59
CA SER A 109 -7.40 -12.14 15.75
C SER A 109 -7.09 -13.53 16.30
N THR A 110 -6.87 -13.64 17.61
CA THR A 110 -6.55 -14.89 18.31
C THR A 110 -7.68 -15.91 18.23
N THR A 111 -8.93 -15.43 18.17
CA THR A 111 -10.15 -16.26 18.09
C THR A 111 -10.53 -16.63 16.65
N CYS A 112 -9.77 -16.20 15.65
CA CYS A 112 -10.08 -16.48 14.24
C CYS A 112 -9.60 -17.88 13.82
N SER A 113 -10.55 -18.79 13.57
CA SER A 113 -10.25 -20.18 13.14
C SER A 113 -9.68 -20.29 11.72
N GLU A 114 -10.18 -19.48 10.78
CA GLU A 114 -9.86 -19.61 9.35
C GLU A 114 -8.60 -18.84 8.94
N LYS A 115 -8.18 -17.85 9.74
CA LYS A 115 -7.04 -16.95 9.45
C LYS A 115 -7.05 -16.38 8.01
N GLY A 116 -8.24 -16.09 7.48
CA GLY A 116 -8.45 -15.56 6.13
C GLY A 116 -7.84 -14.16 5.90
N PRO A 117 -7.90 -13.64 4.67
CA PRO A 117 -7.29 -12.36 4.32
C PRO A 117 -7.92 -11.18 5.06
N SER A 118 -7.08 -10.29 5.55
CA SER A 118 -7.48 -9.08 6.26
C SER A 118 -7.98 -8.00 5.29
N VAL A 119 -9.06 -7.35 5.68
CA VAL A 119 -9.73 -6.30 4.89
C VAL A 119 -9.90 -5.00 5.67
N LYS A 120 -9.72 -5.05 6.99
CA LYS A 120 -9.84 -3.90 7.88
C LYS A 120 -8.67 -3.88 8.85
N SER A 121 -8.23 -2.69 9.23
CA SER A 121 -7.25 -2.46 10.28
C SER A 121 -7.81 -1.58 11.40
N CYS A 122 -7.27 -1.74 12.60
CA CYS A 122 -7.53 -0.86 13.74
C CYS A 122 -6.21 -0.42 14.35
N TYR A 123 -6.15 0.84 14.77
CA TYR A 123 -4.97 1.43 15.41
C TYR A 123 -5.18 1.69 16.91
N ASP A 124 -6.36 1.38 17.45
CA ASP A 124 -6.66 1.51 18.88
C ASP A 124 -5.86 0.47 19.68
N PRO A 125 -4.94 0.90 20.57
CA PRO A 125 -4.11 -0.01 21.37
C PRO A 125 -4.91 -0.99 22.23
N VAL A 126 -6.06 -0.57 22.75
CA VAL A 126 -6.91 -1.40 23.62
C VAL A 126 -7.49 -2.56 22.80
N ILE A 127 -7.95 -2.26 21.59
CA ILE A 127 -8.48 -3.27 20.66
C ILE A 127 -7.38 -4.21 20.19
N CYS A 128 -6.20 -3.69 19.87
CA CYS A 128 -5.08 -4.50 19.40
C CYS A 128 -4.60 -5.50 20.47
N ALA A 129 -4.50 -5.03 21.72
CA ALA A 129 -4.12 -5.88 22.85
C ALA A 129 -5.15 -6.98 23.11
N ASP A 130 -6.45 -6.65 23.10
CA ASP A 130 -7.49 -7.62 23.45
C ASP A 130 -7.78 -8.62 22.32
N VAL A 131 -7.85 -8.16 21.07
CA VAL A 131 -8.24 -9.03 19.94
C VAL A 131 -7.08 -9.89 19.43
N ALA A 132 -5.84 -9.40 19.50
CA ALA A 132 -4.69 -10.01 18.85
C ALA A 132 -3.41 -10.07 19.70
N ASP A 133 -3.41 -9.53 20.93
CA ASP A 133 -2.23 -9.41 21.79
C ASP A 133 -1.02 -8.82 21.05
N THR A 134 -1.26 -7.72 20.33
CA THR A 134 -0.25 -7.10 19.46
C THR A 134 -0.25 -5.58 19.58
N SER A 135 0.89 -4.96 19.24
CA SER A 135 0.98 -3.51 19.11
C SER A 135 0.20 -3.03 17.87
N PRO A 136 -0.37 -1.82 17.87
CA PRO A 136 -1.05 -1.27 16.70
C PRO A 136 -0.19 -1.25 15.41
N PRO A 137 -0.80 -1.44 14.23
CA PRO A 137 -2.20 -1.84 14.01
C PRO A 137 -2.46 -3.34 14.10
N VAL A 138 -3.71 -3.69 14.40
CA VAL A 138 -4.26 -5.06 14.20
C VAL A 138 -4.96 -5.17 12.84
N PHE A 139 -4.73 -6.26 12.13
CA PHE A 139 -5.35 -6.57 10.84
C PHE A 139 -6.36 -7.71 10.95
N LEU A 140 -7.60 -7.45 10.53
CA LEU A 140 -8.72 -8.36 10.70
C LEU A 140 -9.40 -8.70 9.38
N CYS A 141 -9.79 -9.97 9.24
CA CYS A 141 -10.72 -10.39 8.18
C CYS A 141 -12.10 -9.79 8.42
N ARG A 142 -12.96 -9.85 7.40
CA ARG A 142 -14.29 -9.23 7.42
C ARG A 142 -15.11 -9.64 8.66
N ARG A 143 -15.18 -10.94 8.94
CA ARG A 143 -15.93 -11.50 10.07
C ARG A 143 -15.42 -10.97 11.42
N CYS A 144 -14.12 -11.06 11.67
CA CYS A 144 -13.54 -10.61 12.94
C CYS A 144 -13.69 -9.09 13.11
N ALA A 145 -13.54 -8.32 12.04
CA ALA A 145 -13.72 -6.88 12.08
C ALA A 145 -15.18 -6.48 12.35
N ASP A 146 -16.15 -7.15 11.72
CA ASP A 146 -17.57 -6.86 11.95
C ASP A 146 -17.99 -7.20 13.39
N ASN A 147 -17.41 -8.25 13.99
CA ASN A 147 -17.61 -8.56 15.42
C ASN A 147 -17.06 -7.45 16.32
N VAL A 148 -15.84 -6.97 16.07
CA VAL A 148 -15.22 -5.86 16.83
C VAL A 148 -16.05 -4.58 16.73
N ILE A 149 -16.57 -4.26 15.54
CA ILE A 149 -17.46 -3.11 15.34
C ILE A 149 -18.75 -3.28 16.14
N GLY A 150 -19.36 -4.48 16.15
CA GLY A 150 -20.60 -4.74 16.88
C GLY A 150 -20.46 -4.70 18.40
N GLU A 151 -19.43 -5.36 18.93
CA GLU A 151 -19.22 -5.51 20.38
C GLU A 151 -18.59 -4.27 21.02
N ARG A 152 -17.60 -3.68 20.34
CA ARG A 152 -16.73 -2.65 20.93
C ARG A 152 -16.94 -1.27 20.34
N LYS A 153 -17.70 -1.17 19.24
CA LYS A 153 -17.96 0.09 18.50
C LYS A 153 -16.67 0.82 18.10
N ALA A 154 -15.58 0.09 17.92
CA ALA A 154 -14.29 0.65 17.56
C ALA A 154 -14.26 1.04 16.07
N PRO A 155 -13.68 2.20 15.71
CA PRO A 155 -13.51 2.59 14.32
C PRO A 155 -12.50 1.67 13.63
N MET A 156 -12.88 1.16 12.46
CA MET A 156 -12.03 0.29 11.62
C MET A 156 -11.77 0.99 10.29
N LYS A 157 -10.50 1.01 9.84
CA LYS A 157 -10.11 1.53 8.52
C LYS A 157 -10.10 0.39 7.50
N ASN A 158 -10.54 0.66 6.28
CA ASN A 158 -10.41 -0.32 5.19
C ASN A 158 -8.94 -0.46 4.78
N LEU A 159 -8.49 -1.69 4.58
CA LEU A 159 -7.16 -2.00 4.10
C LEU A 159 -7.13 -1.98 2.57
N THR A 160 -6.20 -1.23 1.99
CA THR A 160 -5.90 -1.31 0.56
C THR A 160 -5.48 -2.74 0.23
N GLN A 161 -6.10 -3.33 -0.79
CA GLN A 161 -5.76 -4.69 -1.23
C GLN A 161 -4.73 -4.62 -2.36
N PRO A 162 -3.82 -5.60 -2.48
CA PRO A 162 -2.84 -5.62 -3.55
C PRO A 162 -3.52 -5.50 -4.90
N MET A 163 -3.07 -4.56 -5.74
CA MET A 163 -3.60 -4.46 -7.09
C MET A 163 -3.19 -5.70 -7.89
N GLN A 164 -4.16 -6.35 -8.53
CA GLN A 164 -3.85 -7.45 -9.44
C GLN A 164 -3.13 -6.90 -10.67
N ALA A 165 -2.15 -7.63 -11.19
CA ALA A 165 -1.50 -7.29 -12.44
C ALA A 165 -2.56 -7.23 -13.57
N SER A 166 -2.87 -6.03 -14.04
CA SER A 166 -3.84 -5.85 -15.12
C SER A 166 -3.27 -6.38 -16.42
N SER A 167 -3.99 -7.31 -17.07
CA SER A 167 -3.70 -7.60 -18.48
C SER A 167 -4.13 -6.38 -19.29
N ALA A 168 -3.23 -5.79 -20.09
CA ALA A 168 -3.51 -4.67 -20.97
C ALA A 168 -4.38 -5.07 -22.18
N THR A 169 -5.35 -5.96 -22.00
CA THR A 169 -6.28 -6.41 -23.03
C THR A 169 -7.55 -5.58 -22.93
N CYS A 170 -7.63 -4.52 -23.73
CA CYS A 170 -8.86 -3.76 -23.90
C CYS A 170 -9.88 -4.68 -24.59
N GLN A 171 -10.87 -5.18 -23.85
CA GLN A 171 -12.04 -5.82 -24.44
C GLN A 171 -12.94 -4.73 -25.02
N ASN A 172 -12.55 -4.13 -26.14
CA ASN A 172 -13.52 -3.43 -26.97
C ASN A 172 -14.51 -4.48 -27.49
N LYS A 173 -15.65 -4.61 -26.80
CA LYS A 173 -16.86 -5.16 -27.42
C LYS A 173 -17.23 -4.20 -28.54
N VAL A 174 -16.88 -4.58 -29.76
CA VAL A 174 -17.44 -4.00 -30.99
C VAL A 174 -18.96 -4.12 -30.85
N ARG A 175 -19.62 -2.97 -30.79
CA ARG A 175 -21.07 -2.85 -30.79
C ARG A 175 -21.48 -2.17 -32.08
#